data_AF-A0A954UYG3-F1
#
_entry.id   AF-A0A954UYG3-F1
#
_cell.length_a   1.000
_cell.length_b   1.000
_cell.length_c   1.000
_cell.angle_alpha   90.00
_cell.angle_beta   90.00
_cell.angle_gamma   90.00
#
_symmetry.space_group_name_H-M   'P 1'
#
loop_
_entity.id
_entity.type
_entity.pdbx_description
1 polymer ?
#
loop_
_entity_poly.entity_id
_entity_poly.type
_entity_poly.pdbx_seq_one_letter_code
_entity_poly.pdbx_strand_id
1 'polypeptide(L)'
;SADHATEKNMDKTVDPSSSDSDEVDTYLGDIGLGTHELQTLIAPEGSVATPSEERFTAAEASGQKLGPESAAISGEFQSVTPSSIPITSGGPSHFTPISELPVQTTTFGPEPDEPTDHVDWVHYGSMAGIIALLVGSIGLGWWMLRPRSSDQLYEQIMLAVASGEDSQLFESSTALDEFLERFPNDQRSSELQLLSDEVELSRQARILQRRASRSGGMESLSAIEQGFLQCVKLLGQDNELAQQKLTSFIDIFGNLEELPRDEKKLVRLADYALRAGATSLQKETPAAAVQLQNLIESSEKSMSPANLSRFYYDLLSLYGELPWAKPQMDRIREKLEAEK
;
A
#
# COMPACT_ATOMS: atom_id res chain seq x y z
N SER A 1 39.84 -6.23 59.44
CA SER A 1 40.87 -5.43 58.75
C SER A 1 40.55 -5.43 57.27
N ALA A 2 40.08 -4.37 56.62
CA ALA A 2 39.78 -2.98 56.96
C ALA A 2 38.56 -2.63 56.06
N ASP A 3 37.46 -2.06 56.55
CA ASP A 3 37.21 -0.67 56.96
C ASP A 3 37.29 0.39 55.84
N HIS A 4 36.16 1.10 55.68
CA HIS A 4 35.92 2.45 55.10
C HIS A 4 35.99 2.63 53.57
N ALA A 5 35.16 3.43 52.89
CA ALA A 5 34.14 4.46 53.21
C ALA A 5 33.15 4.58 52.01
N THR A 6 31.83 4.79 52.15
CA THR A 6 31.03 5.99 52.50
C THR A 6 31.05 7.16 51.51
N GLU A 7 29.85 7.70 51.23
CA GLU A 7 29.49 8.97 50.56
C GLU A 7 29.61 9.00 49.01
N LYS A 8 28.59 9.43 48.26
CA LYS A 8 27.88 10.70 48.43
C LYS A 8 26.51 10.66 47.73
N ASN A 9 25.46 10.83 48.52
CA ASN A 9 24.10 11.15 48.10
C ASN A 9 24.10 12.55 47.46
N MET A 10 23.54 12.68 46.25
CA MET A 10 23.29 13.99 45.65
C MET A 10 21.78 14.18 45.53
N ASP A 11 21.25 14.84 46.55
CA ASP A 11 19.90 15.36 46.65
C ASP A 11 19.73 16.45 45.59
N LYS A 12 18.87 16.20 44.60
CA LYS A 12 18.51 17.17 43.56
C LYS A 12 17.08 17.61 43.81
N THR A 13 16.97 18.63 44.65
CA THR A 13 15.77 19.43 44.88
C THR A 13 15.41 20.11 43.55
N VAL A 14 14.25 19.77 42.99
CA VAL A 14 13.67 20.46 41.83
C VAL A 14 12.39 21.13 42.31
N ASP A 15 12.40 22.46 42.30
CA ASP A 15 11.24 23.32 42.52
C ASP A 15 10.17 23.09 41.43
N PRO A 16 8.88 22.95 41.78
CA PRO A 16 7.79 23.16 40.84
C PRO A 16 7.33 24.62 40.91
N SER A 17 7.95 25.48 40.12
CA SER A 17 7.43 26.82 39.83
C SER A 17 6.38 26.72 38.72
N SER A 18 5.13 26.96 39.10
CA SER A 18 4.18 27.84 38.39
C SER A 18 4.41 28.01 36.89
N SER A 19 3.65 27.31 36.06
CA SER A 19 3.42 27.74 34.69
C SER A 19 1.95 27.63 34.34
N ASP A 20 1.43 28.79 33.94
CA ASP A 20 0.11 29.12 33.47
C ASP A 20 -0.60 28.04 32.66
N SER A 21 -1.83 27.78 33.08
CA SER A 21 -2.84 27.09 32.31
C SER A 21 -3.39 28.06 31.27
N ASP A 22 -2.78 28.10 30.09
CA ASP A 22 -3.40 28.71 28.91
C ASP A 22 -4.54 27.81 28.42
N GLU A 23 -5.73 28.38 28.52
CA GLU A 23 -7.02 27.91 28.06
C GLU A 23 -7.02 27.88 26.52
N VAL A 24 -6.76 26.71 25.93
CA VAL A 24 -6.90 26.51 24.48
C VAL A 24 -8.33 26.05 24.18
N ASP A 25 -9.15 27.03 23.81
CA ASP A 25 -10.45 26.85 23.17
C ASP A 25 -10.35 25.84 22.03
N THR A 26 -10.92 24.65 22.26
CA THR A 26 -11.09 23.64 21.22
C THR A 26 -12.30 24.02 20.37
N TYR A 27 -12.04 24.79 19.31
CA TYR A 27 -12.95 24.96 18.18
C TYR A 27 -13.12 23.61 17.47
N LEU A 28 -14.12 22.84 17.88
CA LEU A 28 -14.67 21.72 17.11
C LEU A 28 -15.43 22.31 15.92
N GLY A 29 -14.71 22.46 14.81
CA GLY A 29 -15.28 22.73 13.50
C GLY A 29 -16.17 21.56 13.06
N ASP A 30 -17.44 21.87 12.93
CA ASP A 30 -18.52 21.10 12.31
C ASP A 30 -18.13 20.73 10.86
N ILE A 31 -17.59 19.52 10.66
CA ILE A 31 -17.41 18.94 9.32
C ILE A 31 -18.73 18.27 8.95
N GLY A 32 -19.58 19.03 8.27
CA GLY A 32 -20.78 18.55 7.61
C GLY A 32 -20.45 17.46 6.60
N LEU A 33 -20.63 16.20 7.00
CA LEU A 33 -20.69 15.03 6.13
C LEU A 33 -21.98 15.13 5.29
N GLY A 34 -21.89 15.81 4.16
CA GLY A 34 -22.90 15.74 3.11
C GLY A 34 -22.96 14.33 2.55
N THR A 35 -23.95 13.55 2.99
CA THR A 35 -24.33 12.29 2.35
C THR A 35 -24.90 12.59 0.97
N HIS A 36 -24.09 12.45 -0.07
CA HIS A 36 -24.60 12.36 -1.43
C HIS A 36 -25.36 11.04 -1.56
N GLU A 37 -26.68 11.09 -1.47
CA GLU A 37 -27.57 10.02 -1.92
C GLU A 37 -27.35 9.81 -3.41
N LEU A 38 -26.56 8.80 -3.77
CA LEU A 38 -26.57 8.25 -5.11
C LEU A 38 -27.91 7.55 -5.30
N GLN A 39 -28.70 8.14 -6.17
CA GLN A 39 -30.02 7.70 -6.59
C GLN A 39 -29.90 6.32 -7.27
N THR A 40 -30.09 5.24 -6.50
CA THR A 40 -30.15 3.87 -7.01
C THR A 40 -31.38 3.75 -7.91
N LEU A 41 -31.15 3.65 -9.21
CA LEU A 41 -32.15 3.30 -10.22
C LEU A 41 -32.68 1.89 -9.92
N ILE A 42 -33.91 1.84 -9.40
CA ILE A 42 -34.70 0.63 -9.24
C ILE A 42 -34.99 0.06 -10.63
N ALA A 43 -34.41 -1.11 -10.94
CA ALA A 43 -34.79 -1.90 -12.10
C ALA A 43 -36.15 -2.59 -11.81
N PRO A 44 -37.08 -2.63 -12.80
CA PRO A 44 -38.39 -3.23 -12.60
C PRO A 44 -38.31 -4.75 -12.46
N GLU A 45 -39.02 -5.25 -11.44
CA GLU A 45 -39.26 -6.68 -11.23
C GLU A 45 -40.04 -7.27 -12.41
N GLY A 46 -39.52 -8.36 -12.97
CA GLY A 46 -40.22 -9.11 -14.01
C GLY A 46 -39.61 -10.49 -14.23
N SER A 47 -40.47 -11.50 -14.11
CA SER A 47 -40.32 -12.87 -14.63
C SER A 47 -39.53 -13.87 -13.78
N VAL A 48 -40.26 -14.44 -12.82
CA VAL A 48 -40.06 -15.80 -12.30
C VAL A 48 -40.09 -16.80 -13.47
N ALA A 49 -38.95 -17.40 -13.79
CA ALA A 49 -38.86 -18.59 -14.61
C ALA A 49 -38.25 -19.72 -13.76
N THR A 50 -39.04 -20.76 -13.58
CA THR A 50 -38.74 -22.00 -12.87
C THR A 50 -37.54 -22.75 -13.47
N PRO A 51 -36.58 -23.24 -12.66
CA PRO A 51 -35.57 -24.17 -13.15
C PRO A 51 -36.17 -25.57 -13.30
N SER A 52 -36.12 -26.08 -14.54
CA SER A 52 -36.41 -27.48 -14.83
C SER A 52 -35.21 -28.34 -14.43
N GLU A 53 -35.47 -29.37 -13.64
CA GLU A 53 -34.54 -30.47 -13.35
C GLU A 53 -34.25 -31.24 -14.64
N GLU A 54 -33.03 -31.13 -15.18
CA GLU A 54 -32.49 -32.15 -16.09
C GLU A 54 -31.41 -32.94 -15.37
N ARG A 55 -31.82 -34.13 -14.93
CA ARG A 55 -30.98 -35.30 -14.68
C ARG A 55 -30.13 -35.58 -15.92
N PHE A 56 -28.82 -35.40 -15.81
CA PHE A 56 -27.88 -36.12 -16.68
C PHE A 56 -27.27 -37.28 -15.91
N THR A 57 -27.55 -38.47 -16.44
CA THR A 57 -27.05 -39.76 -16.00
C THR A 57 -25.58 -39.91 -16.35
N ALA A 58 -24.86 -40.55 -15.42
CA ALA A 58 -23.53 -41.08 -15.65
C ALA A 58 -23.56 -42.11 -16.79
N ALA A 59 -22.66 -41.95 -17.76
CA ALA A 59 -22.32 -42.98 -18.72
C ALA A 59 -20.80 -43.12 -18.79
N GLU A 60 -20.42 -44.35 -18.54
CA GLU A 60 -19.11 -44.94 -18.44
C GLU A 60 -18.55 -45.28 -19.83
N ALA A 61 -17.22 -45.43 -19.87
CA ALA A 61 -16.44 -46.27 -20.78
C ALA A 61 -15.86 -45.68 -22.09
N SER A 62 -14.62 -46.13 -22.30
CA SER A 62 -13.84 -46.22 -23.55
C SER A 62 -13.14 -44.92 -23.97
N GLY A 63 -11.82 -44.82 -23.98
CA GLY A 63 -10.84 -45.80 -24.43
C GLY A 63 -10.50 -45.52 -25.89
N GLN A 64 -9.58 -44.57 -26.15
CA GLN A 64 -8.89 -44.54 -27.44
C GLN A 64 -7.49 -43.92 -27.37
N LYS A 65 -6.55 -44.80 -27.72
CA LYS A 65 -5.15 -44.66 -28.06
C LYS A 65 -5.03 -44.08 -29.47
N LEU A 66 -3.94 -43.32 -29.74
CA LEU A 66 -3.30 -42.88 -31.01
C LEU A 66 -2.95 -41.39 -30.83
N GLY A 67 -1.71 -40.90 -30.85
CA GLY A 67 -0.57 -41.08 -31.76
C GLY A 67 0.08 -39.68 -31.91
N PRO A 68 1.40 -39.55 -32.12
CA PRO A 68 2.06 -38.25 -32.10
C PRO A 68 2.01 -37.60 -33.49
N GLU A 69 1.31 -36.47 -33.62
CA GLU A 69 1.33 -35.69 -34.85
C GLU A 69 2.18 -34.43 -34.69
N SER A 70 3.24 -34.43 -35.48
CA SER A 70 4.24 -33.39 -35.64
C SER A 70 3.60 -32.20 -36.35
N ALA A 71 3.24 -31.15 -35.61
CA ALA A 71 2.81 -29.89 -36.22
C ALA A 71 4.04 -29.05 -36.58
N ALA A 72 4.38 -29.09 -37.87
CA ALA A 72 5.27 -28.13 -38.51
C ALA A 72 4.69 -26.71 -38.37
N ILE A 73 5.48 -25.82 -37.77
CA ILE A 73 5.24 -24.37 -37.79
C ILE A 73 5.50 -23.91 -39.22
N SER A 74 4.42 -23.79 -40.00
CA SER A 74 4.41 -23.06 -41.27
C SER A 74 3.96 -21.64 -40.97
N GLY A 75 4.92 -20.72 -40.94
CA GLY A 75 4.69 -19.29 -40.75
C GLY A 75 3.98 -18.71 -41.97
N GLU A 76 2.67 -18.53 -41.86
CA GLU A 76 1.89 -17.73 -42.78
C GLU A 76 1.99 -16.27 -42.36
N PHE A 77 2.88 -15.53 -43.03
CA PHE A 77 2.95 -14.08 -42.93
C PHE A 77 1.66 -13.49 -43.51
N GLN A 78 0.73 -13.09 -42.64
CA GLN A 78 -0.36 -12.20 -43.02
C GLN A 78 0.24 -10.85 -43.44
N SER A 79 0.33 -10.66 -44.76
CA SER A 79 0.51 -9.35 -45.36
C SER A 79 -0.67 -8.47 -44.96
N VAL A 80 -0.46 -7.61 -43.97
CA VAL A 80 -1.39 -6.55 -43.58
C VAL A 80 -1.56 -5.63 -44.79
N THR A 81 -2.70 -5.75 -45.46
CA THR A 81 -3.18 -4.76 -46.42
C THR A 81 -3.38 -3.44 -45.71
N PRO A 82 -2.81 -2.31 -46.17
CA PRO A 82 -3.11 -1.01 -45.60
C PRO A 82 -4.57 -0.67 -45.90
N SER A 83 -5.40 -0.70 -44.85
CA SER A 83 -6.78 -0.24 -44.90
C SER A 83 -6.77 1.26 -45.11
N SER A 84 -7.01 1.68 -46.35
CA SER A 84 -7.19 3.07 -46.75
C SER A 84 -8.43 3.64 -46.07
N ILE A 85 -8.21 4.45 -45.04
CA ILE A 85 -9.24 5.26 -44.39
C ILE A 85 -9.59 6.40 -45.36
N PRO A 86 -10.87 6.61 -45.73
CA PRO A 86 -11.25 7.80 -46.48
C PRO A 86 -11.14 9.02 -45.56
N ILE A 87 -10.16 9.87 -45.82
CA ILE A 87 -10.03 11.19 -45.18
C ILE A 87 -11.16 12.05 -45.75
N THR A 88 -12.29 12.11 -45.05
CA THR A 88 -13.36 13.08 -45.31
C THR A 88 -12.95 14.44 -44.78
N SER A 89 -12.15 15.16 -45.57
CA SER A 89 -11.85 16.58 -45.40
C SER A 89 -12.96 17.38 -46.08
N GLY A 90 -14.07 17.57 -45.36
CA GLY A 90 -15.24 18.32 -45.79
C GLY A 90 -15.61 19.40 -44.77
N GLY A 91 -14.63 20.18 -44.32
CA GLY A 91 -14.87 21.40 -43.56
C GLY A 91 -14.98 22.60 -44.50
N PRO A 92 -15.88 23.58 -44.25
CA PRO A 92 -16.02 24.76 -45.10
C PRO A 92 -14.69 25.52 -45.16
N SER A 93 -14.05 25.49 -46.32
CA SER A 93 -12.87 26.30 -46.63
C SER A 93 -13.27 27.77 -46.57
N HIS A 94 -13.08 28.39 -45.41
CA HIS A 94 -13.24 29.82 -45.23
C HIS A 94 -12.10 30.49 -46.00
N PHE A 95 -12.41 30.97 -47.19
CA PHE A 95 -11.50 31.73 -48.03
C PHE A 95 -11.34 33.10 -47.38
N THR A 96 -10.19 33.39 -46.78
CA THR A 96 -9.85 34.74 -46.32
C THR A 96 -9.29 35.48 -47.54
N PRO A 97 -10.03 36.44 -48.14
CA PRO A 97 -9.48 37.23 -49.23
C PRO A 97 -8.28 38.01 -48.69
N ILE A 98 -7.12 37.81 -49.31
CA ILE A 98 -5.96 38.68 -49.12
C ILE A 98 -6.33 40.01 -49.76
N SER A 99 -6.79 40.96 -48.95
CA SER A 99 -6.86 42.35 -49.37
C SER A 99 -5.42 42.81 -49.60
N GLU A 100 -5.08 43.08 -50.86
CA GLU A 100 -3.82 43.69 -51.24
C GLU A 100 -3.67 45.00 -50.44
N LEU A 101 -2.74 44.98 -49.49
CA LEU A 101 -2.36 46.18 -48.74
C LEU A 101 -1.86 47.22 -49.76
N PRO A 102 -2.33 48.48 -49.67
CA PRO A 102 -1.86 49.53 -50.56
C PRO A 102 -0.34 49.63 -50.42
N VAL A 103 0.34 49.51 -51.57
CA VAL A 103 1.76 49.77 -51.72
C VAL A 103 2.03 51.15 -51.13
N GLN A 104 2.55 51.21 -49.90
CA GLN A 104 3.10 52.43 -49.35
C GLN A 104 4.31 52.76 -50.21
N THR A 105 4.11 53.70 -51.14
CA THR A 105 5.18 54.39 -51.82
C THR A 105 6.05 55.03 -50.75
N THR A 106 7.20 54.41 -50.47
CA THR A 106 8.29 54.98 -49.70
C THR A 106 8.78 56.21 -50.43
N THR A 107 8.17 57.36 -50.14
CA THR A 107 8.66 58.68 -50.54
C THR A 107 9.97 58.90 -49.77
N PHE A 108 11.09 58.69 -50.45
CA PHE A 108 12.41 59.15 -50.01
C PHE A 108 12.43 60.69 -50.07
N GLY A 109 11.89 61.33 -49.04
CA GLY A 109 12.15 62.73 -48.73
C GLY A 109 13.37 62.81 -47.79
N PRO A 110 14.26 63.80 -47.95
CA PRO A 110 15.30 64.05 -46.96
C PRO A 110 14.63 64.41 -45.63
N GLU A 111 14.74 63.49 -44.68
CA GLU A 111 14.26 63.64 -43.31
C GLU A 111 15.04 64.81 -42.67
N PRO A 112 14.37 65.81 -42.08
CA PRO A 112 15.06 66.82 -41.30
C PRO A 112 15.69 66.11 -40.10
N ASP A 113 17.00 66.30 -39.91
CA ASP A 113 17.74 65.90 -38.72
C ASP A 113 17.17 66.65 -37.48
N GLU A 114 16.03 66.20 -36.96
CA GLU A 114 15.58 66.59 -35.63
C GLU A 114 16.24 65.65 -34.62
N PRO A 115 17.14 66.15 -33.74
CA PRO A 115 17.69 65.38 -32.64
C PRO A 115 16.59 65.17 -31.60
N THR A 116 15.75 64.17 -31.84
CA THR A 116 14.76 63.72 -30.88
C THR A 116 15.46 62.83 -29.86
N ASP A 117 16.04 63.46 -28.83
CA ASP A 117 16.38 62.85 -27.54
C ASP A 117 15.09 62.44 -26.78
N HIS A 118 14.15 61.80 -27.47
CA HIS A 118 12.99 61.19 -26.84
C HIS A 118 13.43 59.82 -26.36
N VAL A 119 13.77 59.75 -25.07
CA VAL A 119 14.00 58.49 -24.37
C VAL A 119 12.77 57.61 -24.59
N ASP A 120 12.91 56.58 -25.42
CA ASP A 120 11.84 55.64 -25.75
C ASP A 120 11.53 54.74 -24.55
N TRP A 121 10.81 55.31 -23.59
CA TRP A 121 10.30 54.61 -22.40
C TRP A 121 9.50 53.35 -22.76
N VAL A 122 8.88 53.32 -23.96
CA VAL A 122 8.16 52.16 -24.48
C VAL A 122 9.12 51.01 -24.80
N HIS A 123 10.28 51.27 -25.39
CA HIS A 123 11.27 50.23 -25.69
C HIS A 123 11.87 49.64 -24.41
N TYR A 124 12.22 50.48 -23.44
CA TYR A 124 12.68 50.02 -22.13
C TYR A 124 11.60 49.21 -21.39
N GLY A 125 10.34 49.63 -21.47
CA GLY A 125 9.21 48.88 -20.93
C GLY A 125 9.06 47.49 -21.55
N SER A 126 9.19 47.39 -22.88
CA SER A 126 9.11 46.10 -23.59
C SER A 126 10.27 45.15 -23.23
N MET A 127 11.50 45.66 -23.13
CA MET A 127 12.66 44.87 -22.71
C MET A 127 12.52 44.39 -21.27
N ALA A 128 12.10 45.27 -20.35
CA ALA A 128 11.86 44.90 -18.96
C ALA A 128 10.77 43.83 -18.83
N GLY A 129 9.70 43.93 -19.62
CA GLY A 129 8.62 42.95 -19.66
C GLY A 129 9.10 41.57 -20.12
N ILE A 130 9.90 41.50 -21.19
CA ILE A 130 10.47 40.23 -21.69
C ILE A 130 11.42 39.62 -20.66
N ILE A 131 12.29 40.43 -20.04
CA ILE A 131 13.21 39.95 -18.99
C ILE A 131 12.43 39.42 -17.79
N ALA A 132 11.40 40.15 -17.33
CA ALA A 132 10.55 39.71 -16.23
C ALA A 132 9.83 38.40 -16.55
N LEU A 133 9.30 38.25 -17.77
CA LEU A 133 8.67 37.01 -18.22
C LEU A 133 9.68 35.86 -18.26
N LEU A 134 10.87 36.08 -18.81
CA LEU A 134 11.92 35.07 -18.89
C LEU A 134 12.37 34.61 -17.50
N VAL A 135 12.63 35.54 -16.59
CA VAL A 135 12.99 35.23 -15.19
C VAL A 135 11.85 34.50 -14.49
N GLY A 136 10.60 34.92 -14.74
CA GLY A 136 9.41 34.24 -14.22
C GLY A 136 9.30 32.80 -14.69
N SER A 137 9.51 32.54 -15.99
CA SER A 137 9.49 31.18 -16.55
C SER A 137 10.60 30.29 -16.01
N ILE A 138 11.83 30.83 -15.87
CA ILE A 138 12.95 30.09 -15.28
C ILE A 138 12.68 29.77 -13.80
N GLY A 139 12.17 30.74 -13.05
CA GLY A 139 11.81 30.55 -11.64
C GLY A 139 10.72 29.49 -11.45
N LEU A 140 9.68 29.51 -12.29
CA LEU A 140 8.61 28.52 -12.25
C LEU A 140 9.11 27.11 -12.64
N GLY A 141 9.96 27.03 -13.66
CA GLY A 141 10.61 25.77 -14.05
C GLY A 141 11.45 25.19 -12.91
N TRP A 142 12.29 26.01 -12.27
CA TRP A 142 13.11 25.57 -11.15
C TRP A 142 12.27 25.13 -9.93
N TRP A 143 11.15 25.79 -9.68
CA TRP A 143 10.23 25.40 -8.61
C TRP A 143 9.51 24.07 -8.92
N MET A 144 9.08 23.82 -10.16
CA MET A 144 8.48 22.54 -10.58
C MET A 144 9.50 21.39 -10.60
N LEU A 145 10.77 21.69 -10.86
CA LEU A 145 11.85 20.70 -10.80
C LEU A 145 12.36 20.47 -9.37
N ARG A 146 11.86 21.22 -8.38
CA ARG A 146 12.27 21.03 -7.00
C ARG A 146 11.76 19.66 -6.54
N PRO A 147 12.65 18.73 -6.20
CA PRO A 147 12.24 17.40 -5.78
C PRO A 147 11.38 17.49 -4.51
N ARG A 148 10.44 16.57 -4.40
CA ARG A 148 9.56 16.47 -3.23
C ARG A 148 10.39 16.34 -1.96
N SER A 149 9.94 17.00 -0.89
CA SER A 149 10.57 16.84 0.42
C SER A 149 10.28 15.45 0.99
N SER A 150 11.10 14.99 1.93
CA SER A 150 10.88 13.73 2.64
C SER A 150 9.50 13.69 3.29
N ASP A 151 9.08 14.80 3.92
CA ASP A 151 7.75 14.89 4.54
C ASP A 151 6.61 14.70 3.53
N GLN A 152 6.72 15.28 2.33
CA GLN A 152 5.69 15.13 1.29
C GLN A 152 5.60 13.70 0.75
N LEU A 153 6.75 13.05 0.53
CA LEU A 153 6.78 11.64 0.11
C LEU A 153 6.21 10.73 1.20
N TYR A 154 6.60 10.97 2.45
CA TYR A 154 6.09 10.22 3.60
C TYR A 154 4.58 10.37 3.76
N GLU A 155 4.06 11.60 3.72
CA GLU A 155 2.62 11.87 3.80
C GLU A 155 1.85 11.17 2.68
N GLN A 156 2.37 11.22 1.44
CA GLN A 156 1.77 10.51 0.30
C GLN A 156 1.70 8.99 0.53
N ILE A 157 2.78 8.39 1.04
CA ILE A 157 2.82 6.94 1.34
C ILE A 157 1.84 6.61 2.46
N MET A 158 1.81 7.40 3.54
CA MET A 158 0.92 7.17 4.67
C MET A 158 -0.56 7.34 4.31
N LEU A 159 -0.90 8.26 3.39
CA LEU A 159 -2.26 8.36 2.86
C LEU A 159 -2.69 7.08 2.11
N ALA A 160 -1.78 6.48 1.34
CA ALA A 160 -2.05 5.21 0.65
C ALA A 160 -2.15 4.02 1.62
N VAL A 161 -1.38 4.02 2.72
CA VAL A 161 -1.50 3.01 3.78
C VAL A 161 -2.82 3.18 4.54
N ALA A 162 -3.19 4.42 4.86
CA ALA A 162 -4.41 4.74 5.62
C ALA A 162 -5.69 4.42 4.85
N SER A 163 -5.67 4.46 3.52
CA SER A 163 -6.83 4.06 2.71
C SER A 163 -7.08 2.55 2.75
N GLY A 164 -6.07 1.74 3.08
CA GLY A 164 -6.15 0.29 3.12
C GLY A 164 -6.38 -0.37 1.76
N GLU A 165 -6.25 0.39 0.66
CA GLU A 165 -6.46 -0.12 -0.69
C GLU A 165 -5.13 -0.57 -1.30
N ASP A 166 -5.00 -1.87 -1.57
CA ASP A 166 -3.77 -2.45 -2.13
C ASP A 166 -3.33 -1.77 -3.44
N SER A 167 -4.27 -1.34 -4.28
CA SER A 167 -3.98 -0.66 -5.54
C SER A 167 -3.18 0.63 -5.32
N GLN A 168 -3.59 1.46 -4.36
CA GLN A 168 -2.94 2.71 -4.00
C GLN A 168 -1.57 2.47 -3.38
N LEU A 169 -1.46 1.40 -2.58
CA LEU A 169 -0.20 0.96 -1.99
C LEU A 169 0.81 0.48 -3.05
N PHE A 170 0.34 -0.15 -4.13
CA PHE A 170 1.20 -0.44 -5.29
C PHE A 170 1.60 0.81 -6.07
N GLU A 171 0.71 1.78 -6.24
CA GLU A 171 1.04 3.05 -6.89
C GLU A 171 2.08 3.86 -6.10
N SER A 172 2.01 3.81 -4.77
CA SER A 172 2.98 4.48 -3.88
C SER A 172 4.32 3.75 -3.77
N SER A 173 4.45 2.52 -4.28
CA SER A 173 5.73 1.77 -4.26
C SER A 173 6.90 2.54 -4.88
N THR A 174 6.64 3.30 -5.95
CA THR A 174 7.69 4.12 -6.59
C THR A 174 8.14 5.27 -5.68
N ALA A 175 7.20 5.89 -4.95
CA ALA A 175 7.51 6.94 -3.97
C ALA A 175 8.24 6.38 -2.75
N LEU A 176 7.93 5.14 -2.37
CA LEU A 176 8.60 4.42 -1.29
C LEU A 176 10.07 4.13 -1.66
N ASP A 177 10.30 3.55 -2.85
CA ASP A 177 11.66 3.32 -3.36
C ASP A 177 12.45 4.63 -3.47
N GLU A 178 11.83 5.71 -3.98
CA GLU A 178 12.44 7.03 -4.05
C GLU A 178 12.82 7.56 -2.66
N PHE A 179 11.95 7.39 -1.65
CA PHE A 179 12.24 7.80 -0.28
C PHE A 179 13.44 7.04 0.28
N LEU A 180 13.47 5.71 0.15
CA LEU A 180 14.53 4.87 0.68
C LEU A 180 15.89 5.12 -0.02
N GLU A 181 15.87 5.39 -1.32
CA GLU A 181 17.08 5.73 -2.08
C GLU A 181 17.62 7.12 -1.69
N ARG A 182 16.73 8.10 -1.55
CA ARG A 182 17.10 9.50 -1.34
C ARG A 182 17.35 9.87 0.12
N PHE A 183 16.63 9.26 1.04
CA PHE A 183 16.66 9.57 2.47
C PHE A 183 16.94 8.32 3.35
N PRO A 184 18.04 7.59 3.12
CA PRO A 184 18.34 6.35 3.84
C PRO A 184 18.64 6.54 5.34
N ASN A 185 18.99 7.76 5.75
CA ASN A 185 19.32 8.10 7.15
C ASN A 185 18.13 8.69 7.93
N ASP A 186 16.96 8.82 7.30
CA ASP A 186 15.76 9.32 7.97
C ASP A 186 15.28 8.29 9.00
N GLN A 187 14.82 8.73 10.17
CA GLN A 187 14.28 7.84 11.21
C GLN A 187 13.09 7.00 10.70
N ARG A 188 12.31 7.54 9.75
CA ARG A 188 11.15 6.88 9.16
C ARG A 188 11.54 5.81 8.12
N SER A 189 12.79 5.79 7.67
CA SER A 189 13.27 4.85 6.66
C SER A 189 13.11 3.39 7.10
N SER A 190 13.30 3.08 8.39
CA SER A 190 13.13 1.71 8.90
C SER A 190 11.68 1.24 8.84
N GLU A 191 10.71 2.14 9.11
CA GLU A 191 9.29 1.81 9.00
C GLU A 191 8.89 1.63 7.53
N LEU A 192 9.35 2.54 6.66
CA LEU A 192 9.10 2.44 5.23
C LEU A 192 9.77 1.20 4.61
N GLN A 193 10.92 0.76 5.11
CA GLN A 193 11.57 -0.45 4.64
C GLN A 193 10.71 -1.69 4.92
N LEU A 194 10.11 -1.79 6.10
CA LEU A 194 9.15 -2.87 6.40
C LEU A 194 7.94 -2.79 5.46
N LEU A 195 7.43 -1.59 5.19
CA LEU A 195 6.34 -1.40 4.25
C LEU A 195 6.72 -1.80 2.81
N SER A 196 7.95 -1.49 2.37
CA SER A 196 8.49 -1.91 1.07
C SER A 196 8.49 -3.44 0.95
N ASP A 197 9.01 -4.11 1.97
CA ASP A 197 9.09 -5.56 2.01
C ASP A 197 7.68 -6.20 1.99
N GLU A 198 6.69 -5.58 2.64
CA GLU A 198 5.28 -6.00 2.59
C GLU A 198 4.65 -5.84 1.20
N VAL A 199 4.86 -4.68 0.56
CA VAL A 199 4.42 -4.43 -0.83
C VAL A 199 5.06 -5.45 -1.76
N GLU A 200 6.34 -5.74 -1.55
CA GLU A 200 7.09 -6.67 -2.37
C GLU A 200 6.62 -8.13 -2.17
N LEU A 201 6.37 -8.53 -0.93
CA LEU A 201 5.81 -9.83 -0.57
C LEU A 201 4.46 -10.06 -1.28
N SER A 202 3.54 -9.11 -1.14
CA SER A 202 2.22 -9.18 -1.76
C SER A 202 2.28 -9.14 -3.30
N ARG A 203 3.17 -8.33 -3.88
CA ARG A 203 3.43 -8.28 -5.32
C ARG A 203 3.89 -9.63 -5.85
N GLN A 204 4.90 -10.23 -5.22
CA GLN A 204 5.47 -11.50 -5.66
C GLN A 204 4.45 -12.64 -5.54
N ALA A 205 3.69 -12.69 -4.45
CA ALA A 205 2.61 -13.65 -4.29
C ALA A 205 1.58 -13.55 -5.42
N ARG A 206 1.15 -12.32 -5.79
CA ARG A 206 0.21 -12.10 -6.90
C ARG A 206 0.77 -12.51 -8.25
N ILE A 207 2.05 -12.21 -8.52
CA ILE A 207 2.72 -12.60 -9.77
C ILE A 207 2.76 -14.13 -9.88
N LEU A 208 3.22 -14.82 -8.83
CA LEU A 208 3.32 -16.28 -8.82
C LEU A 208 1.94 -16.95 -8.92
N GLN A 209 0.94 -16.42 -8.21
CA GLN A 209 -0.44 -16.92 -8.30
C GLN A 209 -1.00 -16.75 -9.71
N ARG A 210 -0.83 -15.58 -10.34
CA ARG A 210 -1.28 -15.35 -11.72
C ARG A 210 -0.54 -16.26 -12.70
N ARG A 211 0.75 -16.50 -12.47
CA ARG A 211 1.55 -17.40 -13.31
C ARG A 211 1.04 -18.84 -13.18
N ALA A 212 0.89 -19.35 -11.96
CA ALA A 212 0.31 -20.67 -11.70
C ALA A 212 -1.07 -20.86 -12.37
N SER A 213 -1.95 -19.86 -12.27
CA SER A 213 -3.26 -19.93 -12.93
C SER A 213 -3.19 -20.00 -14.46
N ARG A 214 -2.13 -19.46 -15.08
CA ARG A 214 -1.94 -19.46 -16.54
C ARG A 214 -1.20 -20.69 -17.06
N SER A 215 -0.27 -21.25 -16.29
CA SER A 215 0.62 -22.34 -16.72
C SER A 215 0.16 -23.74 -16.29
N GLY A 216 -1.12 -23.91 -15.92
CA GLY A 216 -1.69 -25.23 -15.60
C GLY A 216 -1.65 -25.61 -14.12
N GLY A 217 -1.53 -24.64 -13.22
CA GLY A 217 -1.54 -24.83 -11.77
C GLY A 217 -0.18 -24.61 -11.11
N MET A 218 -0.10 -24.89 -9.82
CA MET A 218 1.13 -24.70 -9.03
C MET A 218 2.27 -25.63 -9.48
N GLU A 219 1.95 -26.79 -10.07
CA GLU A 219 2.91 -27.80 -10.52
C GLU A 219 3.89 -27.29 -11.60
N SER A 220 3.50 -26.21 -12.29
CA SER A 220 4.31 -25.57 -13.34
C SER A 220 5.35 -24.57 -12.81
N LEU A 221 5.30 -24.23 -11.52
CA LEU A 221 6.26 -23.34 -10.87
C LEU A 221 7.49 -24.12 -10.38
N SER A 222 8.62 -23.45 -10.13
CA SER A 222 9.78 -24.07 -9.50
C SER A 222 9.44 -24.52 -8.08
N ALA A 223 10.17 -25.50 -7.54
CA ALA A 223 9.91 -26.02 -6.19
C ALA A 223 9.95 -24.93 -5.11
N ILE A 224 10.84 -23.94 -5.26
CA ILE A 224 10.97 -22.79 -4.36
C ILE A 224 9.74 -21.90 -4.46
N GLU A 225 9.29 -21.58 -5.66
CA GLU A 225 8.10 -20.76 -5.87
C GLU A 225 6.82 -21.44 -5.37
N GLN A 226 6.71 -22.76 -5.54
CA GLN A 226 5.61 -23.55 -5.00
C GLN A 226 5.59 -23.49 -3.46
N GLY A 227 6.75 -23.75 -2.83
CA GLY A 227 6.89 -23.71 -1.38
C GLY A 227 6.56 -22.34 -0.80
N PHE A 228 7.07 -21.27 -1.44
CA PHE A 228 6.80 -19.90 -1.05
C PHE A 228 5.30 -19.57 -1.14
N LEU A 229 4.66 -19.87 -2.28
CA LEU A 229 3.25 -19.59 -2.50
C LEU A 229 2.36 -20.36 -1.49
N GLN A 230 2.73 -21.60 -1.17
CA GLN A 230 2.05 -22.39 -0.14
C GLN A 230 2.16 -21.73 1.24
N CYS A 231 3.35 -21.26 1.62
CA CYS A 231 3.55 -20.56 2.90
C CYS A 231 2.72 -19.28 2.99
N VAL A 232 2.72 -18.46 1.94
CA VAL A 232 1.95 -17.20 1.91
C VAL A 232 0.44 -17.47 1.98
N LYS A 233 -0.06 -18.52 1.32
CA LYS A 233 -1.48 -18.92 1.43
C LYS A 233 -1.86 -19.33 2.84
N LEU A 234 -0.98 -20.07 3.51
CA LEU A 234 -1.20 -20.49 4.89
C LEU A 234 -1.23 -19.30 5.85
N LEU A 235 -0.48 -18.23 5.57
CA LEU A 235 -0.43 -17.04 6.42
C LEU A 235 -1.82 -16.39 6.62
N GLY A 236 -2.69 -16.48 5.62
CA GLY A 236 -4.09 -16.01 5.71
C GLY A 236 -5.08 -17.03 6.26
N GLN A 237 -4.67 -18.27 6.54
CA GLN A 237 -5.54 -19.36 7.01
C GLN A 237 -5.19 -19.80 8.45
N ASP A 238 -3.92 -20.13 8.69
CA ASP A 238 -3.40 -20.65 9.96
C ASP A 238 -1.98 -20.10 10.16
N ASN A 239 -1.86 -19.10 11.03
CA ASN A 239 -0.59 -18.40 11.27
C ASN A 239 0.46 -19.32 11.91
N GLU A 240 0.08 -20.21 12.82
CA GLU A 240 1.02 -21.12 13.50
C GLU A 240 1.62 -22.11 12.50
N LEU A 241 0.77 -22.73 11.68
CA LEU A 241 1.22 -23.65 10.63
C LEU A 241 2.07 -22.90 9.59
N ALA A 242 1.66 -21.70 9.20
CA ALA A 242 2.42 -20.86 8.27
C ALA A 242 3.84 -20.57 8.78
N GLN A 243 3.99 -20.20 10.06
CA GLN A 243 5.30 -19.96 10.66
C GLN A 243 6.18 -21.21 10.63
N GLN A 244 5.64 -22.36 11.01
CA GLN A 244 6.39 -23.62 10.98
C GLN A 244 6.89 -23.95 9.55
N LYS A 245 6.04 -23.72 8.54
CA LYS A 245 6.37 -23.95 7.14
C LYS A 245 7.36 -22.92 6.60
N LEU A 246 7.24 -21.65 6.97
CA LEU A 246 8.19 -20.59 6.61
C LEU A 246 9.58 -20.86 7.21
N THR A 247 9.67 -21.24 8.48
CA THR A 247 10.94 -21.63 9.10
C THR A 247 11.58 -22.80 8.34
N SER A 248 10.80 -23.86 8.08
CA SER A 248 11.29 -25.01 7.30
C SER A 248 11.74 -24.62 5.89
N PHE A 249 11.01 -23.69 5.25
CA PHE A 249 11.34 -23.16 3.93
C PHE A 249 12.68 -22.40 3.94
N ILE A 250 12.90 -21.54 4.94
CA ILE A 250 14.16 -20.79 5.11
C ILE A 250 15.31 -21.73 5.44
N ASP A 251 15.10 -22.75 6.29
CA ASP A 251 16.13 -23.73 6.64
C ASP A 251 16.61 -24.53 5.42
N ILE A 252 15.67 -24.91 4.53
CA ILE A 252 15.98 -25.68 3.32
C ILE A 252 16.64 -24.81 2.26
N PHE A 253 16.05 -23.65 1.95
CA PHE A 253 16.46 -22.83 0.79
C PHE A 253 17.44 -21.71 1.13
N GLY A 254 17.53 -21.28 2.38
CA GLY A 254 18.47 -20.25 2.84
C GLY A 254 19.92 -20.70 2.91
N ASN A 255 20.17 -22.01 3.03
CA ASN A 255 21.52 -22.60 3.08
C ASN A 255 22.12 -22.88 1.68
N LEU A 256 21.36 -22.67 0.61
CA LEU A 256 21.81 -22.93 -0.74
C LEU A 256 22.54 -21.68 -1.31
N GLU A 257 23.86 -21.75 -1.46
CA GLU A 257 24.68 -20.62 -1.91
C GLU A 257 24.43 -20.23 -3.38
N GLU A 258 24.06 -21.20 -4.23
CA GLU A 258 23.97 -21.07 -5.68
C GLU A 258 22.55 -20.79 -6.21
N LEU A 259 21.71 -20.07 -5.47
CA LEU A 259 20.39 -19.68 -5.99
C LEU A 259 20.46 -18.53 -7.02
N PRO A 260 19.62 -18.56 -8.07
CA PRO A 260 19.31 -17.38 -8.88
C PRO A 260 18.90 -16.18 -8.02
N ARG A 261 19.18 -14.96 -8.50
CA ARG A 261 18.87 -13.72 -7.76
C ARG A 261 17.38 -13.61 -7.39
N ASP A 262 16.51 -14.07 -8.28
CA ASP A 262 15.05 -14.03 -8.08
C ASP A 262 14.61 -15.01 -6.97
N GLU A 263 15.23 -16.19 -6.89
CA GLU A 263 14.92 -17.16 -5.84
C GLU A 263 15.51 -16.74 -4.48
N LYS A 264 16.71 -16.14 -4.46
CA LYS A 264 17.27 -15.50 -3.24
C LYS A 264 16.37 -14.40 -2.70
N LYS A 265 15.66 -13.71 -3.58
CA LYS A 265 14.68 -12.69 -3.20
C LYS A 265 13.48 -13.32 -2.51
N LEU A 266 12.95 -14.45 -3.00
CA LEU A 266 11.85 -15.17 -2.34
C LEU A 266 12.22 -15.64 -0.93
N VAL A 267 13.45 -16.12 -0.72
CA VAL A 267 13.93 -16.50 0.61
C VAL A 267 14.00 -15.30 1.55
N ARG A 268 14.48 -14.14 1.08
CA ARG A 268 14.48 -12.91 1.88
C ARG A 268 13.07 -12.46 2.25
N LEU A 269 12.12 -12.54 1.32
CA LEU A 269 10.72 -12.21 1.58
C LEU A 269 10.06 -13.21 2.56
N ALA A 270 10.45 -14.48 2.51
CA ALA A 270 10.00 -15.48 3.49
C ALA A 270 10.52 -15.19 4.90
N ASP A 271 11.78 -14.79 5.05
CA ASP A 271 12.35 -14.35 6.33
C ASP A 271 11.65 -13.10 6.87
N TYR A 272 11.39 -12.12 5.99
CA TYR A 272 10.57 -10.97 6.34
C TYR A 272 9.17 -11.38 6.81
N ALA A 273 8.47 -12.24 6.05
CA ALA A 273 7.12 -12.71 6.40
C ALA A 273 7.07 -13.44 7.75
N LEU A 274 8.11 -14.21 8.10
CA LEU A 274 8.23 -14.87 9.38
C LEU A 274 8.32 -13.86 10.54
N ARG A 275 9.15 -12.81 10.38
CA ARG A 275 9.32 -11.75 11.39
C ARG A 275 8.08 -10.86 11.51
N ALA A 276 7.45 -10.53 10.38
CA ALA A 276 6.21 -9.77 10.33
C ALA A 276 5.08 -10.55 11.03
N GLY A 277 4.92 -11.83 10.72
CA GLY A 277 3.93 -12.71 11.35
C GLY A 277 4.10 -12.83 12.87
N ALA A 278 5.34 -12.94 13.36
CA ALA A 278 5.62 -12.94 14.79
C ALA A 278 5.22 -11.63 15.49
N THR A 279 5.33 -10.50 14.80
CA THR A 279 4.92 -9.18 15.31
C THR A 279 3.40 -9.03 15.32
N SER A 280 2.71 -9.53 14.30
CA SER A 280 1.24 -9.50 14.22
C SER A 280 0.58 -10.34 15.31
N LEU A 281 1.13 -11.51 15.65
CA LEU A 281 0.64 -12.33 16.78
C LEU A 281 0.69 -11.58 18.12
N GLN A 282 1.66 -10.69 18.32
CA GLN A 282 1.74 -9.88 19.54
C GLN A 282 0.76 -8.71 19.53
N LYS A 283 0.44 -8.14 18.35
CA LYS A 283 -0.46 -6.98 18.22
C LYS A 283 -1.93 -7.37 18.22
N GLU A 284 -2.30 -8.55 17.73
CA GLU A 284 -3.69 -9.02 17.72
C GLU A 284 -4.08 -9.69 19.04
N THR A 285 -3.90 -9.01 20.18
CA THR A 285 -4.75 -9.34 21.33
C THR A 285 -6.13 -8.77 20.98
N PRO A 286 -7.13 -9.59 20.60
CA PRO A 286 -8.40 -9.04 20.16
C PRO A 286 -8.98 -8.18 21.30
N ALA A 287 -9.69 -7.11 20.94
CA ALA A 287 -10.33 -6.25 21.94
C ALA A 287 -11.18 -7.07 22.94
N ALA A 288 -11.76 -8.19 22.49
CA ALA A 288 -12.47 -9.16 23.32
C ALA A 288 -11.57 -9.83 24.40
N ALA A 289 -10.31 -10.15 24.10
CA ALA A 289 -9.37 -10.69 25.07
C ALA A 289 -9.02 -9.64 26.15
N VAL A 290 -8.86 -8.37 25.76
CA VAL A 290 -8.64 -7.27 26.71
C VAL A 290 -9.87 -7.05 27.59
N GLN A 291 -11.07 -7.07 27.00
CA GLN A 291 -12.33 -6.99 27.76
C GLN A 291 -12.48 -8.16 28.74
N LEU A 292 -12.16 -9.38 28.30
CA LEU A 292 -12.20 -10.56 29.15
C LEU A 292 -11.20 -10.46 30.30
N GLN A 293 -9.97 -9.97 30.04
CA GLN A 293 -8.99 -9.70 31.08
C GLN A 293 -9.50 -8.67 32.10
N ASN A 294 -10.08 -7.56 31.62
CA ASN A 294 -10.65 -6.53 32.49
C ASN A 294 -11.83 -7.07 33.33
N LEU A 295 -12.65 -7.97 32.75
CA LEU A 295 -13.73 -8.64 33.45
C LEU A 295 -13.17 -9.56 34.57
N ILE A 296 -12.13 -10.33 34.26
CA ILE A 296 -11.46 -11.19 35.24
C ILE A 296 -10.88 -10.32 36.37
N GLU A 297 -10.10 -9.29 36.06
CA GLU A 297 -9.49 -8.41 37.06
C GLU A 297 -10.53 -7.65 37.92
N SER A 298 -11.65 -7.23 37.33
CA SER A 298 -12.73 -6.58 38.09
C SER A 298 -13.50 -7.55 38.98
N SER A 299 -13.71 -8.78 38.53
CA SER A 299 -14.33 -9.85 39.33
C SER A 299 -13.45 -10.23 40.52
N GLU A 300 -12.13 -10.32 40.33
CA GLU A 300 -11.15 -10.62 41.38
C GLU A 300 -11.16 -9.59 42.52
N LYS A 301 -11.40 -8.31 42.19
CA LYS A 301 -11.45 -7.23 43.18
C LYS A 301 -12.76 -7.14 43.94
N SER A 302 -13.87 -7.59 43.35
CA SER A 302 -15.22 -7.34 43.85
C SER A 302 -15.93 -8.56 44.44
N MET A 303 -15.54 -9.78 44.05
CA MET A 303 -16.20 -11.01 44.46
C MET A 303 -15.51 -11.69 45.65
N SER A 304 -16.30 -12.41 46.46
CA SER A 304 -15.77 -13.28 47.52
C SER A 304 -15.11 -14.54 46.93
N PRO A 305 -14.15 -15.18 47.62
CA PRO A 305 -13.41 -16.34 47.09
C PRO A 305 -14.31 -17.49 46.63
N ALA A 306 -15.38 -17.76 47.37
CA ALA A 306 -16.34 -18.81 47.03
C ALA A 306 -17.13 -18.53 45.74
N ASN A 307 -17.42 -17.26 45.44
CA ASN A 307 -18.13 -16.88 44.21
C ASN A 307 -17.17 -16.78 43.02
N LEU A 308 -15.92 -16.39 43.28
CA LEU A 308 -14.87 -16.23 42.29
C LEU A 308 -14.49 -17.59 41.66
N SER A 309 -14.35 -18.65 42.46
CA SER A 309 -14.11 -19.99 41.92
C SER A 309 -15.24 -20.47 41.00
N ARG A 310 -16.50 -20.23 41.36
CA ARG A 310 -17.65 -20.55 40.50
C ARG A 310 -17.63 -19.75 39.19
N PHE A 311 -17.35 -18.45 39.27
CA PHE A 311 -17.20 -17.58 38.10
C PHE A 311 -16.10 -18.07 37.15
N TYR A 312 -14.97 -18.55 37.67
CA TYR A 312 -13.90 -19.14 36.86
C TYR A 312 -14.31 -20.43 36.14
N TYR A 313 -15.07 -21.31 36.79
CA TYR A 313 -15.62 -22.49 36.12
C TYR A 313 -16.60 -22.10 35.00
N ASP A 314 -17.43 -21.08 35.24
CA ASP A 314 -18.36 -20.58 34.22
C ASP A 314 -17.61 -19.98 33.01
N LEU A 315 -16.54 -19.21 33.25
CA LEU A 315 -15.68 -18.68 32.19
C LEU A 315 -14.95 -19.78 31.41
N LEU A 316 -14.40 -20.78 32.09
CA LEU A 316 -13.74 -21.93 31.45
C LEU A 316 -14.71 -22.73 30.59
N SER A 317 -15.97 -22.87 31.02
CA SER A 317 -17.03 -23.53 30.26
C SER A 317 -17.39 -22.75 28.99
N LEU A 318 -17.48 -21.42 29.08
CA LEU A 318 -17.92 -20.57 27.96
C LEU A 318 -16.81 -20.23 26.96
N TYR A 319 -15.59 -19.98 27.44
CA TYR A 319 -14.46 -19.48 26.64
C TYR A 319 -13.30 -20.48 26.49
N GLY A 320 -13.39 -21.66 27.11
CA GLY A 320 -12.28 -22.62 27.18
C GLY A 320 -11.79 -23.17 25.83
N GLU A 321 -12.67 -23.20 24.83
CA GLU A 321 -12.35 -23.71 23.48
C GLU A 321 -11.84 -22.61 22.53
N LEU A 322 -11.94 -21.33 22.91
CA LEU A 322 -11.62 -20.22 22.01
C LEU A 322 -10.11 -19.93 22.02
N PRO A 323 -9.43 -19.93 20.86
CA PRO A 323 -7.97 -19.82 20.77
C PRO A 323 -7.47 -18.48 21.32
N TRP A 324 -8.22 -17.39 21.10
CA TRP A 324 -7.86 -16.07 21.60
C TRP A 324 -7.99 -15.92 23.12
N ALA A 325 -8.78 -16.77 23.78
CA ALA A 325 -9.00 -16.74 25.22
C ALA A 325 -8.01 -17.62 25.99
N LYS A 326 -7.30 -18.54 25.31
CA LYS A 326 -6.36 -19.50 25.91
C LYS A 326 -5.42 -18.89 26.95
N PRO A 327 -4.72 -17.76 26.69
CA PRO A 327 -3.79 -17.20 27.67
C PRO A 327 -4.46 -16.84 29.00
N GLN A 328 -5.68 -16.32 28.94
CA GLN A 328 -6.45 -15.96 30.14
C GLN A 328 -7.03 -17.20 30.82
N MET A 329 -7.48 -18.19 30.04
CA MET A 329 -8.00 -19.45 30.59
C MET A 329 -6.92 -20.28 31.28
N ASP A 330 -5.70 -20.31 30.73
CA ASP A 330 -4.57 -21.01 31.34
C ASP A 330 -4.17 -20.36 32.68
N ARG A 331 -4.18 -19.03 32.74
CA ARG A 331 -3.98 -18.28 33.99
C ARG A 331 -5.05 -18.58 35.05
N ILE A 332 -6.32 -18.73 34.63
CA ILE A 332 -7.41 -19.12 35.53
C ILE A 332 -7.22 -20.56 36.03
N ARG A 333 -6.83 -21.50 35.17
CA ARG A 333 -6.54 -22.91 35.57
C ARG A 333 -5.43 -22.97 36.61
N GLU A 334 -4.34 -22.24 36.39
CA GLU A 334 -3.22 -22.16 37.34
C GLU A 334 -3.67 -21.61 38.70
N LYS A 335 -4.52 -20.58 38.73
CA LYS A 335 -5.09 -20.04 39.98
C LYS A 335 -6.00 -21.03 40.70
N LEU A 336 -6.85 -21.77 39.98
CA LEU A 336 -7.72 -22.81 40.55
C LEU A 336 -6.93 -24.00 41.10
N GLU A 337 -5.77 -24.31 40.51
CA GLU A 337 -4.86 -25.34 41.03
C GLU A 337 -4.13 -24.89 42.29
N ALA A 338 -3.75 -23.61 42.38
CA ALA A 338 -3.08 -23.04 43.54
C ALA A 338 -3.96 -22.89 44.80
N GLU A 339 -5.29 -22.86 44.64
CA GLU A 339 -6.25 -22.73 45.75
C GLU A 339 -6.65 -24.07 46.40
N LYS A 340 -6.25 -25.21 45.80
CA LYS A 340 -6.52 -26.56 46.32
C LYS A 340 -5.52 -27.01 47.37
#